data_AF-A0A645J259-F1
#
_entry.id   AF-A0A645J259-F1
#
_cell.length_a   1.000
_cell.length_b   1.000
_cell.length_c   1.000
_cell.angle_alpha   90.00
_cell.angle_beta   90.00
_cell.angle_gamma   90.00
#
_symmetry.space_group_name_H-M   'P 1'
#
loop_
_entity.id
_entity.type
_entity.pdbx_description
1 polymer ?
#
loop_
_entity_poly.entity_id
_entity_poly.type
_entity_poly.pdbx_seq_one_letter_code
_entity_poly.pdbx_strand_id
1 'polypeptide(L)'
;MKHDSVISIVKLIKAYIIILLITFGELFLGLSILKVKYAFVIAILISIIDLLPVLGTGIVIIPWAIYSLFFGKIYMAVGLFLLWLVILIVRQVVEPRIISSQIGVHPLVTLMGIYIGFKLIGPGGLILGPLTVLTIKGIFAMVLKDKSLYEFLKKPSDKLIVK
;
A
#
# COMPACT_ATOMS: atom_id res chain seq x y z
N MET A 1 5.54 -12.77 21.44
CA MET A 1 5.82 -13.43 20.15
C MET A 1 4.57 -13.87 19.39
N LYS A 2 3.72 -14.80 19.87
CA LYS A 2 2.45 -15.16 19.19
C LYS A 2 1.40 -14.03 19.20
N HIS A 3 1.31 -13.28 20.30
CA HIS A 3 0.32 -12.20 20.45
C HIS A 3 0.54 -11.03 19.47
N ASP A 4 1.80 -10.73 19.14
CA ASP A 4 2.18 -9.62 18.26
C ASP A 4 1.88 -9.91 16.76
N SER A 5 1.95 -11.19 16.37
CA SER A 5 1.69 -11.62 14.99
C SER A 5 0.20 -11.58 14.65
N VAL A 6 -0.65 -12.05 15.58
CA VAL A 6 -2.12 -12.04 15.41
C VAL A 6 -2.64 -10.61 15.27
N ILE A 7 -2.14 -9.69 16.11
CA ILE A 7 -2.49 -8.27 16.05
C ILE A 7 -2.13 -7.66 14.68
N SER A 8 -0.97 -8.03 14.13
CA SER A 8 -0.50 -7.55 12.81
C SER A 8 -1.38 -8.06 11.67
N ILE A 9 -1.79 -9.33 11.72
CA ILE A 9 -2.69 -9.93 10.72
C ILE A 9 -4.06 -9.27 10.75
N VAL A 10 -4.64 -9.04 11.93
CA VAL A 10 -5.95 -8.36 12.07
C VAL A 10 -5.90 -6.94 11.51
N LYS A 11 -4.81 -6.22 11.78
CA LYS A 11 -4.57 -4.88 11.22
C LYS A 11 -4.45 -4.89 9.70
N LEU A 12 -3.80 -5.91 9.12
CA LEU A 12 -3.71 -6.10 7.68
C LEU A 12 -5.08 -6.41 7.05
N ILE A 13 -5.87 -7.28 7.66
CA ILE A 13 -7.24 -7.55 7.19
C ILE A 13 -8.08 -6.27 7.21
N LYS A 14 -8.01 -5.49 8.30
CA LYS A 14 -8.71 -4.21 8.40
C LYS A 14 -8.27 -3.23 7.30
N ALA A 15 -6.97 -3.20 6.98
CA ALA A 15 -6.45 -2.40 5.88
C ALA A 15 -7.06 -2.79 4.52
N TYR A 16 -7.07 -4.08 4.20
CA TYR A 16 -7.64 -4.57 2.94
C TYR A 16 -9.15 -4.33 2.83
N ILE A 17 -9.90 -4.44 3.93
CA ILE A 17 -11.34 -4.10 3.95
C ILE A 17 -11.55 -2.62 3.59
N ILE A 18 -10.73 -1.71 4.13
CA ILE A 18 -10.82 -0.28 3.82
C ILE A 18 -10.50 -0.03 2.34
N ILE A 19 -9.45 -0.67 1.81
CA ILE A 19 -9.09 -0.56 0.39
C ILE A 19 -10.25 -1.06 -0.49
N LEU A 20 -10.85 -2.20 -0.16
CA LEU A 20 -11.98 -2.76 -0.91
C LEU A 20 -13.18 -1.81 -0.93
N LEU A 21 -13.51 -1.15 0.19
CA LEU A 21 -14.60 -0.19 0.25
C LEU A 21 -14.33 1.06 -0.60
N ILE A 22 -13.07 1.52 -0.64
CA ILE A 22 -12.65 2.64 -1.49
C ILE A 22 -12.79 2.24 -2.96
N THR A 23 -12.19 1.11 -3.37
CA THR A 23 -12.31 0.63 -4.76
C THR A 23 -13.77 0.44 -5.17
N PHE A 24 -14.60 -0.14 -4.29
CA PHE A 24 -16.03 -0.30 -4.53
C PHE A 24 -16.73 1.04 -4.79
N GLY A 25 -16.46 2.05 -3.96
CA GLY A 25 -17.02 3.39 -4.13
C GLY A 25 -16.61 4.02 -5.46
N GLU A 26 -15.34 3.93 -5.82
CA GLU A 26 -14.81 4.42 -7.10
C GLU A 26 -15.47 3.74 -8.30
N LEU A 27 -15.54 2.41 -8.27
CA LEU A 27 -16.19 1.60 -9.31
C LEU A 27 -17.67 1.95 -9.43
N PHE A 28 -18.38 2.02 -8.30
CA PHE A 28 -19.82 2.30 -8.32
C PHE A 28 -20.09 3.69 -8.89
N LEU A 29 -19.36 4.72 -8.45
CA LEU A 29 -19.50 6.07 -8.98
C LEU A 29 -19.13 6.15 -10.46
N GLY A 30 -17.96 5.60 -10.83
CA GLY A 30 -17.47 5.62 -12.21
C GLY A 30 -18.40 4.90 -13.18
N LEU A 31 -18.81 3.67 -12.86
CA LEU A 31 -19.72 2.89 -13.69
C LEU A 31 -21.13 3.53 -13.75
N SER A 32 -21.59 4.17 -12.68
CA SER A 32 -22.87 4.89 -12.67
C SER A 32 -22.84 6.14 -13.56
N ILE A 33 -21.74 6.89 -13.54
CA ILE A 33 -21.52 8.04 -14.44
C ILE A 33 -21.50 7.58 -15.90
N LEU A 34 -20.90 6.42 -16.18
CA LEU A 34 -20.90 5.79 -17.49
C LEU A 34 -22.24 5.12 -17.87
N LYS A 35 -23.26 5.25 -17.01
CA LYS A 35 -24.61 4.70 -17.19
C LYS A 35 -24.62 3.19 -17.45
N VAL A 36 -23.69 2.46 -16.82
CA VAL A 36 -23.60 1.00 -16.91
C VAL A 36 -24.77 0.37 -16.16
N LYS A 37 -25.50 -0.52 -16.82
CA LYS A 37 -26.58 -1.28 -16.19
C LYS A 37 -25.99 -2.20 -15.10
N TYR A 38 -26.64 -2.26 -13.94
CA TYR A 38 -26.18 -3.03 -12.79
C TYR A 38 -24.82 -2.58 -12.22
N ALA A 39 -24.47 -1.29 -12.36
CA ALA A 39 -23.23 -0.72 -11.85
C ALA A 39 -22.92 -1.11 -10.40
N PHE A 40 -23.93 -1.16 -9.52
CA PHE A 40 -23.78 -1.59 -8.13
C PHE A 40 -23.26 -3.04 -8.00
N VAL A 41 -23.91 -3.99 -8.67
CA VAL A 41 -23.54 -5.42 -8.60
C VAL A 41 -22.17 -5.63 -9.24
N ILE A 42 -21.92 -5.01 -10.39
CA ILE A 42 -20.65 -5.11 -11.10
C ILE A 42 -19.52 -4.52 -10.25
N ALA A 43 -19.74 -3.38 -9.58
CA ALA A 43 -18.76 -2.77 -8.70
C ALA A 43 -18.37 -3.68 -7.52
N ILE A 44 -19.33 -4.39 -6.92
CA ILE A 44 -19.05 -5.39 -5.87
C ILE A 44 -18.19 -6.52 -6.42
N LEU A 45 -18.55 -7.08 -7.58
CA LEU A 45 -17.82 -8.21 -8.17
C LEU A 45 -16.38 -7.81 -8.50
N ILE A 46 -16.20 -6.65 -9.12
CA ILE A 46 -14.87 -6.15 -9.48
C ILE A 46 -14.07 -5.82 -8.21
N SER A 47 -14.66 -5.20 -7.18
CA SER A 47 -13.93 -4.89 -5.93
C SER A 47 -13.54 -6.13 -5.12
N ILE A 48 -14.24 -7.25 -5.29
CA ILE A 48 -13.82 -8.54 -4.72
C ILE A 48 -12.62 -9.11 -5.50
N ILE A 49 -12.66 -9.08 -6.83
CA ILE A 49 -11.52 -9.51 -7.69
C ILE A 49 -10.28 -8.65 -7.40
N ASP A 50 -10.53 -7.38 -7.11
CA ASP A 50 -9.53 -6.37 -6.82
C ASP A 50 -8.66 -6.64 -5.59
N LEU A 51 -9.09 -7.55 -4.72
CA LEU A 51 -8.31 -8.04 -3.59
C LEU A 51 -6.96 -8.64 -4.04
N LEU A 52 -6.82 -8.97 -5.33
CA LEU A 52 -5.58 -9.35 -5.97
C LEU A 52 -4.68 -8.12 -6.24
N PRO A 53 -3.53 -7.97 -5.55
CA PRO A 53 -2.73 -6.75 -5.59
C PRO A 53 -2.08 -6.45 -6.96
N VAL A 54 -1.71 -7.47 -7.73
CA VAL A 54 -0.97 -7.30 -9.01
C VAL A 54 -1.90 -7.00 -10.20
N LEU A 55 -3.09 -7.60 -10.22
CA LEU A 55 -4.01 -7.54 -11.37
C LEU A 55 -5.18 -6.58 -11.11
N GLY A 56 -5.65 -6.52 -9.86
CA GLY A 56 -6.68 -5.59 -9.39
C GLY A 56 -7.94 -5.53 -10.26
N THR A 57 -8.56 -4.35 -10.29
CA THR A 57 -9.67 -4.01 -11.20
C THR A 57 -9.28 -4.06 -12.68
N GLY A 58 -7.98 -3.99 -13.01
CA GLY A 58 -7.48 -3.94 -14.38
C GLY A 58 -7.84 -5.17 -15.19
N ILE A 59 -7.92 -6.34 -14.55
CA ILE A 59 -8.29 -7.60 -15.23
C ILE A 59 -9.71 -7.57 -15.83
N VAL A 60 -10.61 -6.77 -15.24
CA VAL A 60 -11.99 -6.64 -15.75
C VAL A 60 -12.13 -5.39 -16.61
N ILE A 61 -11.61 -4.25 -16.14
CA ILE A 61 -11.82 -2.96 -16.82
C ILE A 61 -11.06 -2.90 -18.16
N ILE A 62 -9.82 -3.39 -18.23
CA ILE A 62 -9.00 -3.27 -19.46
C ILE A 62 -9.62 -4.08 -20.61
N PRO A 63 -9.96 -5.38 -20.46
CA PRO A 63 -10.63 -6.12 -21.54
C PRO A 63 -11.96 -5.50 -21.94
N TRP A 64 -12.72 -4.94 -20.99
CA TRP A 64 -13.98 -4.28 -21.28
C TRP A 64 -13.79 -2.96 -22.04
N ALA A 65 -12.77 -2.17 -21.71
CA ALA A 65 -12.41 -0.96 -22.44
C ALA A 65 -12.00 -1.31 -23.89
N ILE A 66 -11.16 -2.33 -24.06
CA ILE A 66 -10.73 -2.84 -25.37
C ILE A 66 -11.93 -3.33 -26.19
N TYR A 67 -12.80 -4.15 -25.58
CA TYR A 67 -14.05 -4.58 -26.20
C TYR A 67 -14.88 -3.37 -26.65
N SER A 68 -15.05 -2.37 -25.79
CA SER A 68 -15.82 -1.17 -26.13
C SER A 68 -15.23 -0.39 -27.31
N LEU A 69 -13.90 -0.35 -27.47
CA LEU A 69 -13.24 0.26 -28.64
C LEU A 69 -13.56 -0.49 -29.94
N PHE A 70 -13.47 -1.83 -29.93
CA PHE A 70 -13.76 -2.64 -31.12
C PHE A 70 -15.20 -2.48 -31.63
N PHE A 71 -16.15 -2.22 -30.72
CA PHE A 71 -17.55 -1.99 -31.07
C PHE A 71 -17.89 -0.49 -31.28
N GLY A 72 -16.88 0.38 -31.43
CA GLY A 72 -17.08 1.80 -31.73
C GLY A 72 -17.60 2.64 -30.55
N LYS A 73 -17.67 2.10 -29.34
CA LYS A 73 -18.15 2.78 -28.13
C LYS A 73 -17.03 3.56 -27.45
N ILE A 74 -16.52 4.58 -28.15
CA ILE A 74 -15.35 5.37 -27.71
C ILE A 74 -15.59 6.01 -26.33
N TYR A 75 -16.77 6.59 -26.09
CA TYR A 75 -17.12 7.18 -24.80
C TYR A 75 -17.02 6.20 -23.63
N MET A 76 -17.48 4.96 -23.82
CA MET A 76 -17.39 3.92 -22.78
C MET A 76 -15.94 3.49 -22.56
N ALA A 77 -15.18 3.28 -23.64
CA ALA A 77 -13.79 2.86 -23.55
C ALA A 77 -12.90 3.88 -22.82
N VAL A 78 -12.98 5.16 -23.21
CA VAL A 78 -12.22 6.24 -22.57
C VAL A 78 -12.66 6.41 -21.12
N GLY A 79 -13.96 6.35 -20.85
CA GLY A 79 -14.52 6.41 -19.50
C GLY A 79 -14.00 5.30 -18.59
N LEU A 80 -14.01 4.06 -19.07
CA LEU A 80 -13.48 2.89 -18.35
C LEU A 80 -11.96 3.02 -18.11
N PHE A 81 -11.22 3.50 -19.12
CA PHE A 81 -9.77 3.72 -18.98
C PHE A 81 -9.45 4.79 -17.93
N LEU A 82 -10.14 5.93 -17.96
CA LEU A 82 -9.97 6.99 -16.96
C LEU A 82 -10.37 6.51 -15.57
N LEU A 83 -11.47 5.77 -15.44
CA LEU A 83 -11.88 5.16 -14.18
C LEU A 83 -10.78 4.22 -13.63
N TRP A 84 -10.24 3.34 -14.47
CA TRP A 84 -9.14 2.46 -14.08
C TRP A 84 -7.90 3.24 -13.63
N LEU A 85 -7.56 4.32 -14.34
CA LEU A 85 -6.42 5.18 -14.00
C LEU A 85 -6.60 5.87 -12.65
N VAL A 86 -7.80 6.36 -12.34
CA VAL A 86 -8.13 6.94 -11.03
C VAL A 86 -7.98 5.89 -9.92
N ILE A 87 -8.59 4.72 -10.09
CA ILE A 87 -8.50 3.60 -9.13
C ILE A 87 -7.03 3.21 -8.90
N LEU A 88 -6.23 3.15 -9.97
CA LEU A 88 -4.81 2.83 -9.90
C LEU A 88 -4.04 3.88 -9.07
N ILE A 89 -4.25 5.17 -9.34
CA ILE A 89 -3.59 6.25 -8.58
C ILE A 89 -3.98 6.19 -7.10
N VAL A 90 -5.28 6.07 -6.81
CA VAL A 90 -5.76 6.03 -5.43
C VAL A 90 -5.19 4.81 -4.72
N ARG A 91 -5.15 3.64 -5.35
CA ARG A 91 -4.49 2.45 -4.79
C ARG A 91 -3.03 2.72 -4.45
N GLN A 92 -2.26 3.26 -5.39
CA GLN A 92 -0.83 3.52 -5.21
C GLN A 92 -0.56 4.52 -4.07
N VAL A 93 -1.53 5.36 -3.69
CA VAL A 93 -1.42 6.26 -2.54
C VAL A 93 -1.92 5.59 -1.25
N VAL A 94 -3.08 4.94 -1.31
CA VAL A 94 -3.79 4.40 -0.16
C VAL A 94 -3.10 3.15 0.38
N GLU A 95 -2.71 2.22 -0.48
CA GLU A 95 -2.14 0.93 -0.11
C GLU A 95 -0.82 1.09 0.68
N PRO A 96 0.21 1.79 0.18
CA PRO A 96 1.42 2.00 0.97
C PRO A 96 1.17 2.85 2.21
N ARG A 97 0.22 3.80 2.21
CA ARG A 97 -0.09 4.60 3.40
C ARG A 97 -0.74 3.77 4.51
N ILE A 98 -1.72 2.95 4.16
CA ILE A 98 -2.42 2.09 5.12
C ILE A 98 -1.47 0.97 5.59
N ILE A 99 -0.70 0.37 4.69
CA ILE A 99 0.20 -0.74 5.05
C ILE A 99 1.45 -0.24 5.78
N SER A 100 2.06 0.89 5.38
CA SER A 100 3.23 1.45 6.08
C SER A 100 2.91 1.88 7.52
N SER A 101 1.67 2.27 7.81
CA SER A 101 1.21 2.53 9.17
C SER A 101 1.28 1.30 10.09
N GLN A 102 1.26 0.10 9.52
CA GLN A 102 1.33 -1.16 10.27
C GLN A 102 2.77 -1.69 10.40
N ILE A 103 3.61 -1.47 9.40
CA ILE A 103 5.01 -1.93 9.39
C ILE A 103 5.93 -0.88 10.09
N GLY A 104 5.45 0.36 10.22
CA GLY A 104 6.09 1.45 10.97
C GLY A 104 7.42 1.92 10.38
N VAL A 105 7.73 1.56 9.13
CA VAL A 105 8.95 1.99 8.45
C VAL A 105 8.60 3.24 7.64
N HIS A 106 9.26 4.34 7.93
CA HIS A 106 8.97 5.62 7.28
C HIS A 106 9.24 5.50 5.77
N PRO A 107 8.29 5.81 4.87
CA PRO A 107 8.44 5.62 3.43
C PRO A 107 9.69 6.27 2.84
N LEU A 108 10.09 7.44 3.33
CA LEU A 108 11.35 8.10 2.95
C LEU A 108 12.59 7.25 3.24
N VAL A 109 12.62 6.51 4.35
CA VAL A 109 13.76 5.66 4.72
C VAL A 109 13.81 4.44 3.78
N THR A 110 12.66 3.88 3.41
CA THR A 110 12.59 2.81 2.41
C THR A 110 13.02 3.29 1.02
N LEU A 111 12.58 4.48 0.61
CA LEU A 111 13.00 5.15 -0.64
C LEU A 111 14.50 5.42 -0.66
N MET A 112 15.06 5.90 0.44
CA MET A 112 16.51 6.07 0.59
C MET A 112 17.23 4.72 0.47
N GLY A 113 16.71 3.66 1.09
CA GLY A 113 17.25 2.30 0.96
C GLY A 113 17.23 1.79 -0.48
N ILE A 114 16.13 1.99 -1.20
CA ILE A 114 16.00 1.65 -2.63
C ILE A 114 17.03 2.42 -3.45
N TYR A 115 17.16 3.73 -3.23
CA TYR A 115 18.09 4.57 -3.99
C TYR A 115 19.55 4.19 -3.73
N ILE A 116 19.92 3.99 -2.47
CA ILE A 116 21.27 3.57 -2.08
C ILE A 116 21.56 2.16 -2.61
N GLY A 117 20.61 1.23 -2.49
CA GLY A 117 20.73 -0.12 -3.04
C GLY A 117 20.89 -0.11 -4.57
N PHE A 118 20.06 0.66 -5.26
CA PHE A 118 20.13 0.81 -6.72
C PHE A 118 21.48 1.37 -7.17
N LYS A 119 22.04 2.34 -6.44
CA LYS A 119 23.34 2.93 -6.76
C LYS A 119 24.52 1.95 -6.55
N LEU A 120 24.38 0.99 -5.63
CA LEU A 120 25.45 0.04 -5.29
C LEU A 120 25.47 -1.22 -6.17
N ILE A 121 24.29 -1.74 -6.51
CA ILE A 121 24.13 -3.07 -7.16
C ILE A 121 23.15 -3.04 -8.35
N GLY A 122 22.75 -1.85 -8.80
CA GLY A 122 21.89 -1.68 -9.97
C GLY A 122 20.46 -2.17 -9.71
N PRO A 123 19.76 -2.72 -10.72
CA PRO A 123 18.36 -3.15 -10.59
C PRO A 123 18.08 -4.14 -9.44
N GLY A 124 19.05 -4.97 -9.06
CA GLY A 124 18.92 -5.88 -7.90
C GLY A 124 18.77 -5.13 -6.56
N GLY A 125 19.27 -3.90 -6.49
CA GLY A 125 19.13 -3.00 -5.35
C GLY A 125 17.71 -2.51 -5.09
N LEU A 126 16.81 -2.61 -6.08
CA LEU A 126 15.39 -2.24 -5.89
C LEU A 126 14.67 -3.18 -4.90
N ILE A 127 15.05 -4.46 -4.89
CA ILE A 127 14.50 -5.48 -3.98
C ILE A 127 15.29 -5.53 -2.67
N LEU A 128 16.62 -5.43 -2.75
CA LEU A 128 17.50 -5.53 -1.57
C LEU A 128 17.50 -4.27 -0.69
N GLY A 129 17.23 -3.09 -1.26
CA GLY A 129 17.18 -1.81 -0.54
C GLY A 129 16.10 -1.76 0.55
N PRO A 130 14.83 -2.07 0.25
CA PRO A 130 13.79 -2.16 1.26
C PRO A 130 14.09 -3.21 2.33
N LEU A 131 14.61 -4.37 1.92
CA LEU A 131 14.91 -5.49 2.83
C LEU A 131 15.98 -5.10 3.86
N THR A 132 17.07 -4.47 3.41
CA THR A 132 18.15 -4.01 4.30
C THR A 132 17.69 -2.95 5.30
N VAL A 133 16.88 -1.98 4.86
CA VAL A 133 16.25 -0.99 5.77
C VAL A 133 15.37 -1.67 6.81
N LEU A 134 14.59 -2.69 6.41
CA LEU A 134 13.74 -3.46 7.32
C LEU A 134 14.56 -4.17 8.40
N THR A 135 15.65 -4.84 7.99
CA THR A 135 16.53 -5.58 8.89
C THR A 135 17.24 -4.66 9.88
N ILE A 136 17.80 -3.53 9.41
CA ILE A 136 18.48 -2.55 10.27
C ILE A 136 17.51 -1.98 11.30
N LYS A 137 16.31 -1.59 10.87
CA LYS A 137 15.28 -1.09 11.79
C LYS A 137 14.87 -2.14 12.82
N GLY A 138 14.74 -3.40 12.40
CA GLY A 138 14.42 -4.52 13.29
C GLY A 138 15.47 -4.72 14.38
N ILE A 139 16.75 -4.71 14.00
CA ILE A 139 17.88 -4.83 14.93
C ILE A 139 17.94 -3.63 15.87
N PHE A 140 17.83 -2.41 15.34
CA PHE A 140 17.90 -1.19 16.14
C PHE A 140 16.75 -1.10 17.15
N ALA A 141 15.54 -1.49 16.74
CA ALA A 141 14.39 -1.56 17.64
C ALA A 141 14.58 -2.64 18.73
N MET A 142 15.25 -3.75 18.43
CA MET A 142 15.58 -4.80 19.41
C MET A 142 16.63 -4.33 20.41
N VAL A 143 17.68 -3.63 19.93
CA VAL A 143 18.77 -3.07 20.75
C VAL A 143 18.28 -1.95 21.66
N LEU A 144 17.40 -1.05 21.18
CA LEU A 144 16.84 0.03 22.01
C LEU A 144 15.81 -0.45 23.03
N LYS A 145 15.14 -1.57 22.76
CA LYS A 145 14.17 -2.17 23.68
C LYS A 145 14.85 -2.98 24.79
N ASP A 146 16.17 -3.16 24.71
CA ASP A 146 16.98 -3.73 25.77
C ASP A 146 17.06 -2.77 26.96
N LYS A 147 16.54 -3.20 28.11
CA LYS A 147 16.42 -2.35 29.30
C LYS A 147 17.77 -1.84 29.81
N SER A 148 18.85 -2.62 29.61
CA SER A 148 20.21 -2.27 30.00
C SER A 148 20.73 -1.04 29.25
N LEU A 149 20.51 -0.99 27.92
CA LEU A 149 20.96 0.12 27.08
C LEU A 149 20.12 1.40 27.27
N TYR A 150 18.80 1.25 27.46
CA TYR A 150 17.90 2.36 27.73
C TYR A 150 18.27 3.11 29.03
N GLU A 151 18.61 2.37 30.10
CA GLU A 151 19.07 2.95 31.36
C GLU A 151 20.47 3.59 31.22
N PHE A 152 21.35 3.04 30.39
CA PHE A 152 22.70 3.58 30.16
C PHE A 152 22.66 4.90 29.37
N LEU A 153 21.77 5.04 28.38
CA LEU A 153 21.63 6.25 27.56
C LEU A 153 20.90 7.40 28.28
N LYS A 154 20.05 7.10 29.27
CA LYS A 154 19.33 8.11 30.07
C LYS A 154 20.19 8.74 31.17
N LYS A 155 21.41 8.23 31.42
CA LYS A 155 22.26 8.62 32.56
C LYS A 155 23.15 9.88 32.45
N PRO A 156 23.22 10.69 31.36
CA PRO A 156 24.12 11.84 31.36
C PRO A 156 23.49 13.19 31.74
N SER A 157 22.17 13.31 31.99
CA SER A 157 21.52 14.63 32.19
C SER A 157 21.22 15.03 33.65
N ASP A 158 21.31 14.13 34.63
CA ASP A 158 20.90 14.44 36.02
C ASP A 158 22.03 14.96 36.92
N LYS A 159 23.24 15.18 36.38
CA LYS A 159 24.41 15.65 37.15
C LYS A 159 24.75 17.13 37.00
N LEU A 160 23.96 17.92 36.27
CA LEU A 160 24.25 19.35 36.01
C LEU A 160 23.28 20.34 36.65
N ILE A 161 22.33 19.88 37.47
CA ILE A 161 21.40 20.76 38.22
C ILE A 161 21.50 20.47 39.73
N VAL A 162 22.73 20.41 40.26
CA VAL A 162 22.97 20.60 41.70
C VAL A 162 24.30 21.32 41.84
N LYS A 163 24.26 22.65 41.78
CA LYS A 163 25.25 23.52 42.42
C LYS A 163 24.58 24.82 42.78
#